data_AF-A0A933MB41-F1
#
_entry.id   AF-A0A933MB41-F1
#
_cell.length_a   1.000
_cell.length_b   1.000
_cell.length_c   1.000
_cell.angle_alpha   90.00
_cell.angle_beta   90.00
_cell.angle_gamma   90.00
#
_symmetry.space_group_name_H-M   'P 1'
#
loop_
_entity.id
_entity.type
_entity.pdbx_description
1 polymer ?
#
loop_
_entity_poly.entity_id
_entity_poly.type
_entity_poly.pdbx_seq_one_letter_code
_entity_poly.pdbx_strand_id
1 'polypeptide(L)'
;MTVIVCIVVAEGIAIAADSRQASASALGHLRVDSDYADKIFPLNSSLGVALSGQSFFYTNANDSPTNVGLLLSGANRYLPKNCSVRKAASIIHQRIDGVLKTHNSVVGNSQAGAEFYVVGFDNQSEIGEVYRCQVPGEIILERSTRDAGAVWGGQGEIIDRLVLGYDRRLVDFLGLEQEAEELRKTLSKQRAKLQLH
;
A
#
# COMPACT_ATOMS: atom_id res chain seq x y z
N MET A 1 -4.09 -0.76 -9.92
CA MET A 1 -4.97 -0.24 -8.84
C MET A 1 -5.15 -1.36 -7.83
N THR A 2 -5.03 -1.06 -6.54
CA THR A 2 -5.09 -2.06 -5.46
C THR A 2 -5.71 -1.43 -4.22
N VAL A 3 -6.37 -2.24 -3.40
CA VAL A 3 -6.74 -1.92 -2.01
C VAL A 3 -6.03 -2.90 -1.09
N ILE A 4 -5.40 -2.39 -0.03
CA ILE A 4 -4.89 -3.18 1.08
C ILE A 4 -5.64 -2.77 2.34
N VAL A 5 -5.99 -3.77 3.16
CA VAL A 5 -6.49 -3.58 4.52
C VAL A 5 -5.64 -4.42 5.47
N CYS A 6 -5.16 -3.79 6.53
CA CYS A 6 -4.41 -4.41 7.60
C CYS A 6 -5.12 -4.11 8.93
N ILE A 7 -5.39 -5.15 9.71
CA ILE A 7 -6.00 -5.07 11.04
C ILE A 7 -4.95 -5.54 12.04
N VAL A 8 -4.60 -4.66 12.97
CA VAL A 8 -3.67 -4.92 14.06
C VAL A 8 -4.47 -5.04 15.35
N VAL A 9 -4.27 -6.14 16.06
CA VAL A 9 -4.82 -6.39 17.39
C VAL A 9 -3.68 -6.72 18.35
N ALA A 10 -3.96 -6.80 19.65
CA ALA A 10 -2.92 -7.06 20.66
C ALA A 10 -2.16 -8.37 20.41
N GLU A 11 -2.82 -9.38 19.86
CA GLU A 11 -2.26 -10.73 19.66
C GLU A 11 -1.80 -11.00 18.22
N GLY A 12 -2.02 -10.08 17.27
CA GLY A 12 -2.01 -10.47 15.86
C GLY A 12 -2.06 -9.32 14.87
N ILE A 13 -1.63 -9.63 13.65
CA ILE A 13 -1.80 -8.77 12.48
C ILE A 13 -2.45 -9.60 11.37
N ALA A 14 -3.56 -9.12 10.83
CA ALA A 14 -4.22 -9.69 9.66
C ALA A 14 -4.12 -8.71 8.50
N ILE A 15 -3.63 -9.16 7.34
CA ILE A 15 -3.52 -8.34 6.13
C ILE A 15 -4.25 -9.01 4.96
N ALA A 16 -4.97 -8.19 4.20
CA ALA A 16 -5.72 -8.60 3.02
C ALA A 16 -5.52 -7.59 1.89
N ALA A 17 -5.56 -8.08 0.66
CA ALA A 17 -5.49 -7.27 -0.55
C ALA A 17 -6.49 -7.82 -1.58
N ASP A 18 -7.04 -6.96 -2.43
CA ASP A 18 -7.87 -7.40 -3.54
C ASP A 18 -7.02 -8.13 -4.59
N SER A 19 -7.59 -9.03 -5.40
CA SER A 19 -6.83 -9.78 -6.42
C SER A 19 -6.78 -9.09 -7.79
N ARG A 20 -7.50 -7.99 -7.98
CA ARG A 20 -7.64 -7.34 -9.29
C ARG A 20 -6.52 -6.33 -9.53
N GLN A 21 -5.86 -6.43 -10.68
CA GLN A 21 -4.95 -5.42 -11.16
C GLN A 21 -5.55 -4.73 -12.38
N ALA A 22 -5.74 -3.42 -12.26
CA ALA A 22 -6.17 -2.56 -13.37
C ALA A 22 -5.16 -1.45 -13.65
N SER A 23 -5.04 -1.12 -14.94
CA SER A 23 -4.32 0.04 -15.47
C SER A 23 -5.31 1.05 -16.07
N ALA A 24 -4.93 2.32 -16.07
CA ALA A 24 -5.65 3.37 -16.77
C ALA A 24 -4.91 3.71 -18.06
N SER A 25 -5.60 3.77 -19.18
CA SER A 25 -5.04 4.31 -20.42
C SER A 25 -4.82 5.83 -20.29
N ALA A 26 -4.02 6.41 -21.19
CA ALA A 26 -3.84 7.86 -21.25
C ALA A 26 -5.16 8.64 -21.48
N LEU A 27 -6.19 7.98 -22.00
CA LEU A 27 -7.54 8.52 -22.21
C LEU A 27 -8.46 8.28 -20.99
N GLY A 28 -7.94 7.72 -19.89
CA GLY A 28 -8.68 7.46 -18.66
C GLY A 28 -9.53 6.18 -18.67
N HIS A 29 -9.46 5.37 -19.73
CA HIS A 29 -10.17 4.09 -19.75
C HIS A 29 -9.48 3.09 -18.83
N LEU A 30 -10.25 2.51 -17.91
CA LEU A 30 -9.77 1.45 -17.03
C LEU A 30 -9.76 0.12 -17.79
N ARG A 31 -8.61 -0.55 -17.76
CA ARG A 31 -8.44 -1.90 -18.27
C ARG A 31 -8.07 -2.83 -17.12
N VAL A 32 -8.75 -3.97 -17.03
CA VAL A 32 -8.34 -5.05 -16.15
C VAL A 32 -7.20 -5.81 -16.82
N ASP A 33 -6.05 -5.83 -16.18
CA ASP A 33 -4.87 -6.57 -16.64
C ASP A 33 -4.85 -7.98 -16.06
N SER A 34 -5.34 -8.16 -14.82
CA SER A 34 -5.44 -9.45 -14.15
C SER A 34 -6.52 -9.43 -13.05
N ASP A 35 -7.16 -10.57 -12.82
CA ASP A 35 -8.07 -10.81 -11.68
C ASP A 35 -7.44 -11.68 -10.57
N TYR A 36 -6.17 -12.11 -10.76
CA TYR A 36 -5.46 -13.05 -9.89
C TYR A 36 -4.05 -12.53 -9.53
N ALA A 37 -3.90 -11.22 -9.36
CA ALA A 37 -2.62 -10.63 -9.01
C ALA A 37 -2.30 -10.84 -7.52
N ASP A 38 -1.20 -11.54 -7.25
CA ASP A 38 -0.62 -11.60 -5.91
C ASP A 38 -0.09 -10.24 -5.49
N LYS A 39 -0.52 -9.78 -4.31
CA LYS A 39 -0.08 -8.52 -3.72
C LYS A 39 0.41 -8.68 -2.30
N ILE A 40 0.28 -9.86 -1.70
CA ILE A 40 0.78 -10.19 -0.37
C ILE A 40 1.83 -11.28 -0.55
N PHE A 41 3.03 -11.01 -0.07
CA PHE A 41 4.18 -11.88 -0.24
C PHE A 41 4.74 -12.23 1.14
N PRO A 42 4.57 -13.48 1.61
CA PRO A 42 5.23 -13.94 2.82
C PRO A 42 6.75 -13.99 2.58
N LEU A 43 7.53 -13.40 3.47
CA LEU A 43 8.98 -13.35 3.36
C LEU A 43 9.64 -14.44 4.19
N ASN A 44 9.14 -14.66 5.40
CA ASN A 44 9.52 -15.76 6.28
C ASN A 44 8.37 -16.04 7.27
N SER A 45 8.64 -16.78 8.35
CA SER A 45 7.63 -17.14 9.36
C SER A 45 7.11 -15.96 10.19
N SER A 46 7.81 -14.82 10.22
CA SER A 46 7.45 -13.66 11.04
C SER A 46 7.28 -12.36 10.26
N LEU A 47 7.58 -12.33 8.95
CA LEU A 47 7.53 -11.15 8.10
C LEU A 47 6.75 -11.41 6.81
N GLY A 48 5.93 -10.43 6.42
CA GLY A 48 5.27 -10.35 5.13
C GLY A 48 5.38 -8.95 4.55
N VAL A 49 5.15 -8.83 3.24
CA VAL A 49 5.07 -7.54 2.56
C VAL A 49 3.87 -7.50 1.62
N ALA A 50 3.20 -6.36 1.54
CA ALA A 50 2.05 -6.18 0.68
C ALA A 50 2.14 -4.93 -0.19
N LEU A 51 1.79 -5.03 -1.49
CA LEU A 51 1.94 -3.98 -2.49
C LEU A 51 0.60 -3.27 -2.77
N SER A 52 0.49 -1.97 -2.46
CA SER A 52 -0.71 -1.16 -2.75
C SER A 52 -0.55 -0.22 -3.95
N GLY A 53 0.67 0.21 -4.23
CA GLY A 53 0.98 1.24 -5.22
C GLY A 53 1.26 0.68 -6.61
N GLN A 54 2.14 1.38 -7.34
CA GLN A 54 2.51 1.03 -8.71
C GLN A 54 3.19 -0.34 -8.80
N SER A 55 2.67 -1.20 -9.68
CA SER A 55 3.19 -2.57 -9.88
C SER A 55 4.37 -2.65 -10.84
N PHE A 56 4.61 -1.62 -11.66
CA PHE A 56 5.59 -1.67 -12.75
C PHE A 56 6.38 -0.37 -12.89
N PHE A 57 7.69 -0.50 -13.04
CA PHE A 57 8.57 0.59 -13.49
C PHE A 57 8.99 0.34 -14.94
N TYR A 58 8.92 1.37 -15.76
CA TYR A 58 9.13 1.29 -17.21
C TYR A 58 10.40 2.04 -17.59
N THR A 59 11.30 1.41 -18.31
CA THR A 59 12.52 2.07 -18.81
C THR A 59 12.30 2.74 -20.16
N ASN A 60 11.55 2.08 -21.05
CA ASN A 60 11.22 2.51 -22.41
C ASN A 60 9.94 1.79 -22.86
N ALA A 61 9.28 2.26 -23.92
CA ALA A 61 8.08 1.61 -24.46
C ALA A 61 8.31 0.17 -24.96
N ASN A 62 9.55 -0.17 -25.33
CA ASN A 62 9.91 -1.46 -25.91
C ASN A 62 10.58 -2.41 -24.89
N ASP A 63 10.91 -1.94 -23.70
CA ASP A 63 11.53 -2.77 -22.67
C ASP A 63 10.48 -3.45 -21.81
N SER A 64 10.78 -4.68 -21.39
CA SER A 64 9.98 -5.38 -20.39
C SER A 64 9.97 -4.58 -19.08
N PRO A 65 8.80 -4.18 -18.57
CA PRO A 65 8.74 -3.42 -17.33
C PRO A 65 9.24 -4.25 -16.15
N THR A 66 9.86 -3.57 -15.19
CA THR A 66 10.25 -4.20 -13.93
C THR A 66 9.02 -4.35 -13.04
N ASN A 67 8.64 -5.59 -12.74
CA ASN A 67 7.54 -5.91 -11.84
C ASN A 67 7.97 -5.76 -10.37
N VAL A 68 7.36 -4.81 -9.65
CA VAL A 68 7.65 -4.53 -8.24
C VAL A 68 7.23 -5.70 -7.34
N GLY A 69 6.10 -6.36 -7.64
CA GLY A 69 5.66 -7.55 -6.92
C GLY A 69 6.68 -8.70 -6.98
N LEU A 70 7.37 -8.86 -8.12
CA LEU A 70 8.44 -9.85 -8.26
C LEU A 70 9.69 -9.50 -7.43
N LEU A 71 10.00 -8.21 -7.29
CA LEU A 71 11.08 -7.75 -6.41
C LEU A 71 10.76 -8.01 -4.94
N LEU A 72 9.50 -7.78 -4.56
CA LEU A 72 8.99 -8.01 -3.22
C LEU A 72 8.93 -9.50 -2.87
N SER A 73 8.39 -10.35 -3.75
CA SER A 73 8.34 -11.80 -3.52
C SER A 73 9.74 -12.42 -3.38
N GLY A 74 10.73 -11.82 -4.04
CA GLY A 74 12.13 -12.21 -3.93
C GLY A 74 12.87 -11.69 -2.71
N ALA A 75 12.23 -10.91 -1.82
CA ALA A 75 12.93 -10.17 -0.77
C ALA A 75 13.58 -11.05 0.30
N ASN A 76 13.01 -12.23 0.54
CA ASN A 76 13.57 -13.24 1.45
C ASN A 76 15.02 -13.67 1.12
N ARG A 77 15.46 -13.49 -0.13
CA ARG A 77 16.82 -13.87 -0.58
C ARG A 77 17.91 -12.94 -0.05
N TYR A 78 17.58 -11.70 0.30
CA TYR A 78 18.54 -10.69 0.74
C TYR A 78 18.24 -10.11 2.12
N LEU A 79 17.12 -10.48 2.74
CA LEU A 79 16.83 -10.12 4.12
C LEU A 79 17.62 -11.00 5.11
N PRO A 80 18.17 -10.41 6.18
CA PRO A 80 18.74 -11.19 7.28
C PRO A 80 17.66 -12.07 7.92
N LYS A 81 18.02 -13.31 8.31
CA LYS A 81 17.05 -14.29 8.88
C LYS A 81 16.28 -13.79 10.10
N ASN A 82 16.92 -12.99 10.95
CA ASN A 82 16.35 -12.46 12.20
C ASN A 82 16.33 -10.93 12.19
N CYS A 83 15.91 -10.32 11.08
CA CYS A 83 15.78 -8.86 11.02
C CYS A 83 14.45 -8.39 11.64
N SER A 84 14.48 -7.25 12.33
CA SER A 84 13.26 -6.58 12.78
C SER A 84 12.44 -6.07 11.60
N VAL A 85 11.13 -5.88 11.80
CA VAL A 85 10.20 -5.39 10.78
C VAL A 85 10.70 -4.07 10.17
N ARG A 86 11.14 -3.13 11.03
CA ARG A 86 11.74 -1.86 10.62
C ARG A 86 12.97 -2.02 9.74
N LYS A 87 13.86 -2.97 10.07
CA LYS A 87 15.07 -3.21 9.29
C LYS A 87 14.73 -3.82 7.93
N ALA A 88 13.76 -4.74 7.89
CA ALA A 88 13.25 -5.29 6.64
C ALA A 88 12.63 -4.19 5.75
N ALA A 89 11.78 -3.33 6.33
CA ALA A 89 11.20 -2.17 5.65
C ALA A 89 12.28 -1.28 5.02
N SER A 90 13.33 -0.97 5.78
CA SER A 90 14.44 -0.13 5.31
C SER A 90 15.22 -0.77 4.15
N ILE A 91 15.52 -2.08 4.22
CA ILE A 91 16.27 -2.78 3.17
C ILE A 91 15.45 -2.88 1.89
N ILE A 92 14.18 -3.26 1.99
CA ILE A 92 13.28 -3.39 0.83
C ILE A 92 13.08 -2.01 0.19
N HIS A 93 12.83 -0.97 1.00
CA HIS A 93 12.67 0.41 0.52
C HIS A 93 13.90 0.87 -0.26
N GLN A 94 15.10 0.74 0.32
CA GLN A 94 16.34 1.11 -0.35
C GLN A 94 16.54 0.36 -1.67
N ARG A 95 16.20 -0.93 -1.72
CA ARG A 95 16.32 -1.74 -2.93
C ARG A 95 15.38 -1.25 -4.03
N ILE A 96 14.12 -1.00 -3.71
CA ILE A 96 13.11 -0.54 -4.68
C ILE A 96 13.44 0.88 -5.14
N ASP A 97 13.85 1.77 -4.23
CA ASP A 97 14.25 3.14 -4.56
C ASP A 97 15.46 3.17 -5.51
N GLY A 98 16.46 2.31 -5.29
CA GLY A 98 17.59 2.15 -6.21
C GLY A 98 17.18 1.71 -7.61
N VAL A 99 16.22 0.78 -7.70
CA VAL A 99 15.65 0.34 -8.99
C VAL A 99 14.92 1.50 -9.67
N LEU A 100 14.04 2.21 -8.94
CA LEU A 100 13.30 3.34 -9.47
C LEU A 100 14.21 4.48 -9.95
N LYS A 101 15.25 4.81 -9.19
CA LYS A 101 16.26 5.82 -9.59
C LYS A 101 16.98 5.43 -10.88
N THR A 102 17.30 4.15 -11.04
CA THR A 102 17.91 3.63 -12.27
C THR A 102 16.97 3.85 -13.46
N HIS A 103 15.69 3.50 -13.31
CA HIS A 103 14.67 3.73 -14.33
C HIS A 103 14.47 5.21 -14.66
N ASN A 104 14.32 6.07 -13.65
CA ASN A 104 14.14 7.51 -13.85
C ASN A 104 15.34 8.16 -14.56
N SER A 105 16.56 7.68 -14.28
CA SER A 105 17.78 8.15 -14.93
C SER A 105 17.81 7.80 -16.42
N VAL A 106 17.21 6.65 -16.81
CA VAL A 106 17.15 6.22 -18.22
C VAL A 106 16.01 6.90 -18.97
N VAL A 107 14.83 7.02 -18.36
CA VAL A 107 13.65 7.65 -18.99
C VAL A 107 13.79 9.18 -19.08
N GLY A 108 14.60 9.79 -18.21
CA GLY A 108 14.75 11.24 -18.12
C GLY A 108 13.60 11.97 -17.44
N ASN A 109 12.59 11.24 -16.92
CA ASN A 109 11.44 11.77 -16.20
C ASN A 109 11.18 10.99 -14.90
N SER A 110 10.57 11.64 -13.91
CA SER A 110 10.19 11.01 -12.64
C SER A 110 8.94 10.16 -12.83
N GLN A 111 9.10 8.84 -12.80
CA GLN A 111 7.95 7.92 -12.70
C GLN A 111 7.29 8.02 -11.34
N ALA A 112 5.99 7.70 -11.31
CA ALA A 112 5.28 7.52 -10.07
C ALA A 112 5.85 6.35 -9.27
N GLY A 113 5.85 6.55 -7.95
CA GLY A 113 6.47 5.67 -6.99
C GLY A 113 5.72 4.38 -6.69
N ALA A 114 6.34 3.50 -5.91
CA ALA A 114 5.69 2.35 -5.30
C ALA A 114 5.27 2.67 -3.86
N GLU A 115 4.16 2.08 -3.42
CA GLU A 115 3.74 2.04 -2.01
C GLU A 115 3.57 0.58 -1.61
N PHE A 116 4.15 0.19 -0.49
CA PHE A 116 4.01 -1.15 0.07
C PHE A 116 4.04 -1.12 1.61
N TYR A 117 3.56 -2.19 2.22
CA TYR A 117 3.47 -2.36 3.67
C TYR A 117 4.31 -3.55 4.10
N VAL A 118 5.23 -3.34 5.03
CA VAL A 118 5.97 -4.43 5.66
C VAL A 118 5.37 -4.70 7.02
N VAL A 119 4.96 -5.94 7.24
CA VAL A 119 4.24 -6.37 8.44
C VAL A 119 4.94 -7.57 9.05
N GLY A 120 4.86 -7.69 10.37
CA GLY A 120 5.39 -8.87 11.03
C GLY A 120 5.64 -8.65 12.51
N PHE A 121 6.36 -9.58 13.11
CA PHE A 121 6.75 -9.56 14.52
C PHE A 121 8.26 -9.45 14.66
N ASP A 122 8.71 -8.57 15.56
CA ASP A 122 10.10 -8.57 15.98
C ASP A 122 10.36 -9.74 16.93
N ASN A 123 11.23 -10.65 16.48
CA ASN A 123 11.62 -11.86 17.22
C ASN A 123 12.19 -11.55 18.62
N GLN A 124 12.68 -10.33 18.89
CA GLN A 124 13.22 -9.96 20.19
C GLN A 124 12.19 -9.37 21.15
N SER A 125 11.16 -8.70 20.64
CA SER A 125 10.23 -7.92 21.47
C SER A 125 8.81 -8.46 21.50
N GLU A 126 8.49 -9.46 20.65
CA GLU A 126 7.14 -10.00 20.44
C GLU A 126 6.11 -8.93 20.00
N ILE A 127 6.58 -7.73 19.66
CA ILE A 127 5.74 -6.64 19.17
C ILE A 127 5.55 -6.85 17.68
N GLY A 128 4.30 -7.00 17.26
CA GLY A 128 3.93 -6.89 15.86
C GLY A 128 3.92 -5.42 15.41
N GLU A 129 4.48 -5.14 14.24
CA GLU A 129 4.57 -3.79 13.66
C GLU A 129 4.08 -3.78 12.20
N VAL A 130 3.53 -2.65 11.77
CA VAL A 130 3.12 -2.37 10.38
C VAL A 130 3.80 -1.09 9.91
N TYR A 131 4.72 -1.21 8.97
CA TYR A 131 5.38 -0.08 8.33
C TYR A 131 4.81 0.16 6.93
N ARG A 132 4.38 1.40 6.66
CA ARG A 132 4.10 1.88 5.30
C ARG A 132 5.38 2.45 4.70
N CYS A 133 5.70 2.02 3.51
CA CYS A 133 6.88 2.43 2.76
C CYS A 133 6.45 3.11 1.46
N GLN A 134 6.76 4.39 1.32
CA GLN A 134 6.56 5.13 0.08
C GLN A 134 7.92 5.30 -0.63
N VAL A 135 7.99 4.92 -1.91
CA VAL A 135 9.20 4.98 -2.73
C VAL A 135 8.93 5.80 -3.99
N PRO A 136 9.54 6.99 -4.19
CA PRO A 136 10.41 7.67 -3.24
C PRO A 136 9.58 8.23 -2.08
N GLY A 137 10.21 8.40 -0.92
CA GLY A 137 9.53 8.94 0.25
C GLY A 137 9.91 8.23 1.54
N GLU A 138 9.01 8.31 2.51
CA GLU A 138 9.26 7.94 3.90
C GLU A 138 8.87 6.49 4.22
N ILE A 139 9.40 6.02 5.34
CA ILE A 139 8.99 4.78 6.00
C ILE A 139 8.32 5.19 7.30
N ILE A 140 7.04 4.89 7.43
CA ILE A 140 6.18 5.34 8.53
C ILE A 140 5.70 4.12 9.30
N LEU A 141 5.87 4.11 10.62
CA LEU A 141 5.20 3.14 11.50
C LEU A 141 3.73 3.55 11.59
N GLU A 142 2.84 2.76 11.00
CA GLU A 142 1.41 3.06 11.00
C GLU A 142 0.74 2.56 12.27
N ARG A 143 1.00 1.31 12.64
CA ARG A 143 0.40 0.66 13.82
C ARG A 143 1.36 -0.38 14.41
N SER A 144 1.10 -0.74 15.66
CA SER A 144 1.78 -1.85 16.33
C SER A 144 0.79 -2.62 17.18
N THR A 145 1.13 -3.83 17.62
CA THR A 145 0.30 -4.59 18.57
C THR A 145 0.06 -3.87 19.92
N ARG A 146 0.84 -2.82 20.23
CA ARG A 146 0.62 -1.93 21.38
C ARG A 146 -0.34 -0.77 21.09
N ASP A 147 -0.64 -0.56 19.81
CA ASP A 147 -1.48 0.52 19.27
C ASP A 147 -2.37 -0.11 18.18
N ALA A 148 -3.37 -0.86 18.65
CA ALA A 148 -4.21 -1.72 17.82
C ALA A 148 -5.20 -0.90 17.00
N GLY A 149 -5.32 -1.20 15.70
CA GLY A 149 -6.21 -0.45 14.82
C GLY A 149 -6.19 -0.96 13.40
N ALA A 150 -6.78 -0.18 12.49
CA ALA A 150 -6.82 -0.49 11.07
C ALA A 150 -5.88 0.43 10.28
N VAL A 151 -5.16 -0.17 9.34
CA VAL A 151 -4.35 0.53 8.32
C VAL A 151 -4.89 0.13 6.97
N TRP A 152 -4.97 1.06 6.04
CA TRP A 152 -5.38 0.78 4.67
C TRP A 152 -4.51 1.56 3.68
N GLY A 153 -4.38 0.99 2.48
CA GLY A 153 -3.51 1.54 1.44
C GLY A 153 -4.08 1.40 0.04
N GLY A 154 -3.52 2.19 -0.88
CA GLY A 154 -3.91 2.18 -2.28
C GLY A 154 -5.09 3.09 -2.59
N GLN A 155 -6.12 2.56 -3.23
CA GLN A 155 -7.25 3.32 -3.77
C GLN A 155 -8.17 3.90 -2.68
N GLY A 156 -7.80 5.08 -2.17
CA GLY A 156 -8.54 5.79 -1.11
C GLY A 156 -10.01 6.05 -1.44
N GLU A 157 -10.38 6.24 -2.71
CA GLU A 157 -11.78 6.43 -3.10
C GLU A 157 -12.64 5.17 -2.91
N ILE A 158 -12.05 3.99 -3.13
CA ILE A 158 -12.74 2.72 -2.90
C ILE A 158 -12.89 2.50 -1.40
N ILE A 159 -11.86 2.82 -0.63
CA ILE A 159 -11.89 2.74 0.84
C ILE A 159 -12.93 3.69 1.40
N ASP A 160 -12.99 4.94 0.92
CA ASP A 160 -14.02 5.90 1.27
C ASP A 160 -15.41 5.27 1.00
N ARG A 161 -15.67 4.67 -0.17
CA ARG A 161 -16.96 3.99 -0.41
C ARG A 161 -17.26 2.85 0.57
N LEU A 162 -16.26 2.05 0.93
CA LEU A 162 -16.42 0.95 1.87
C LEU A 162 -16.78 1.46 3.28
N VAL A 163 -16.14 2.54 3.71
CA VAL A 163 -16.39 3.15 5.03
C VAL A 163 -17.72 3.91 5.05
N LEU A 164 -18.04 4.60 3.96
CA LEU A 164 -19.19 5.50 3.88
C LEU A 164 -20.48 4.81 3.47
N GLY A 165 -20.38 3.68 2.77
CA GLY A 165 -21.52 2.99 2.16
C GLY A 165 -22.04 3.65 0.88
N TYR A 166 -21.40 4.72 0.38
CA TYR A 166 -21.79 5.41 -0.85
C TYR A 166 -20.58 6.06 -1.56
N ASP A 167 -20.73 6.38 -2.85
CA ASP A 167 -19.73 7.14 -3.62
C ASP A 167 -19.95 8.65 -3.47
N ARG A 168 -18.93 9.38 -3.02
CA ARG A 168 -18.97 10.84 -2.87
C ARG A 168 -19.35 11.57 -4.16
N ARG A 169 -19.00 11.02 -5.32
CA ARG A 169 -19.39 11.60 -6.63
C ARG A 169 -20.90 11.61 -6.84
N LEU A 170 -21.65 10.71 -6.20
CA LEU A 170 -23.12 10.74 -6.25
C LEU A 170 -23.67 11.98 -5.56
N VAL A 171 -23.03 12.42 -4.48
CA VAL A 171 -23.45 13.61 -3.74
C VAL A 171 -23.25 14.86 -4.59
N ASP A 172 -22.09 14.96 -5.26
CA ASP A 172 -21.81 16.06 -6.19
C ASP A 172 -22.76 16.02 -7.40
N PHE A 173 -23.05 14.82 -7.95
CA PHE A 173 -23.96 14.64 -9.08
C PHE A 173 -25.41 15.00 -8.75
N LEU A 174 -25.89 14.66 -7.55
CA LEU A 174 -27.26 14.92 -7.11
C LEU A 174 -27.46 16.36 -6.61
N GLY A 175 -26.41 17.19 -6.59
CA GLY A 175 -26.49 18.57 -6.13
C GLY A 175 -26.79 18.72 -4.63
N LEU A 176 -26.48 17.69 -3.84
CA LEU A 176 -26.76 17.66 -2.39
C LEU A 176 -25.66 18.37 -1.58
N GLU A 177 -25.08 19.45 -2.12
CA GLU A 177 -23.84 20.07 -1.60
C GLU A 177 -23.96 20.54 -0.14
N GLN A 178 -25.14 20.97 0.29
CA GLN A 178 -25.36 21.39 1.69
C GLN A 178 -25.37 20.19 2.65
N GLU A 179 -26.01 19.09 2.27
CA GLU A 179 -26.03 17.84 3.03
C GLU A 179 -24.67 17.13 2.98
N ALA A 180 -23.94 17.31 1.87
CA ALA A 180 -22.56 16.87 1.67
C ALA A 180 -21.62 17.49 2.69
N GLU A 181 -21.81 18.76 3.04
CA GLU A 181 -20.92 19.49 3.93
C GLU A 181 -21.09 19.06 5.40
N GLU A 182 -22.33 18.76 5.82
CA GLU A 182 -22.58 18.11 7.11
C GLU A 182 -22.00 16.69 7.17
N LEU A 183 -22.17 15.91 6.10
CA LEU A 183 -21.52 14.60 6.00
C LEU A 183 -20.00 14.76 6.05
N ARG A 184 -19.39 15.69 5.29
CA ARG A 184 -17.93 15.94 5.28
C ARG A 184 -17.41 16.28 6.67
N LYS A 185 -18.12 17.11 7.43
CA LYS A 185 -17.78 17.41 8.83
C LYS A 185 -17.89 16.19 9.75
N THR A 186 -18.91 15.36 9.55
CA THR A 186 -19.10 14.12 10.32
C THR A 186 -18.02 13.09 9.99
N LEU A 187 -17.65 12.99 8.72
CA LEU A 187 -16.69 12.02 8.20
C LEU A 187 -15.25 12.42 8.49
N SER A 188 -14.90 13.70 8.41
CA SER A 188 -13.60 14.18 8.90
C SER A 188 -13.44 13.87 10.39
N LYS A 189 -14.50 14.01 11.19
CA LYS A 189 -14.51 13.58 12.60
C LYS A 189 -14.38 12.05 12.76
N GLN A 190 -15.10 11.25 11.97
CA GLN A 190 -14.99 9.79 12.04
C GLN A 190 -13.63 9.28 11.56
N ARG A 191 -13.07 9.85 10.50
CA ARG A 191 -11.76 9.52 9.96
C ARG A 191 -10.65 9.93 10.92
N ALA A 192 -10.78 11.09 11.57
CA ALA A 192 -9.90 11.46 12.68
C ALA A 192 -9.99 10.46 13.83
N LYS A 193 -11.20 10.02 14.23
CA LYS A 193 -11.39 8.99 15.26
C LYS A 193 -10.81 7.62 14.87
N LEU A 194 -10.94 7.22 13.61
CA LEU A 194 -10.40 5.96 13.09
C LEU A 194 -8.87 6.00 12.95
N GLN A 195 -8.27 7.19 12.86
CA GLN A 195 -6.81 7.37 12.86
C GLN A 195 -6.23 7.62 14.28
N LEU A 196 -7.07 7.97 15.27
CA LEU A 196 -6.70 8.26 16.66
C LEU A 196 -6.87 7.07 17.63
N HIS A 197 -7.16 5.89 17.10
CA HIS A 197 -7.17 4.62 17.84
C HIS A 197 -6.31 3.60 17.10
#